data_AF-A0A931HX33-F1
#
_entry.id   AF-A0A931HX33-F1
#
_cell.length_a   1.000
_cell.length_b   1.000
_cell.length_c   1.000
_cell.angle_alpha   90.00
_cell.angle_beta   90.00
_cell.angle_gamma   90.00
#
_symmetry.space_group_name_H-M   'P 1'
#
loop_
_entity.id
_entity.type
_entity.pdbx_description
1 polymer ?
#
loop_
_entity_poly.entity_id
_entity_poly.type
_entity_poly.pdbx_seq_one_letter_code
_entity_poly.pdbx_strand_id
1 'polypeptide(L)'
;MKLLGLKLFNLAAYLYLLIASFFLSGDLMDASANSVLVMPAPFAFSIWFLIFLLLFIFIIRSFFGDEEFNDVIRKIGLWFPISMILSGTTVVVDTTPSLLFISLSLLTLCIVYTWIVSLTGSKPKYRLPFSIYLGWTSIAVIVDTFVVLKENGVDQLFGIGELGWSVLALCLGGFVAIAFQFYHKDYFFPLVFVWGYGAIFAYQSDSLIRFVTGAFVLILLFILSFHFLRRRDL
;
A
#
# COMPACT_ATOMS: atom_id res chain seq x y z
N MET A 1 -4.99 -16.86 -21.76
CA MET A 1 -6.18 -16.00 -21.89
C MET A 1 -5.94 -14.97 -22.99
N LYS A 2 -6.93 -14.68 -23.86
CA LYS A 2 -6.79 -13.61 -24.86
C LYS A 2 -6.63 -12.25 -24.15
N LEU A 3 -5.85 -11.33 -24.70
CA LEU A 3 -5.56 -10.01 -24.11
C LEU A 3 -6.83 -9.26 -23.69
N LEU A 4 -7.88 -9.29 -24.52
CA LEU A 4 -9.17 -8.67 -24.20
C LEU A 4 -9.78 -9.25 -22.92
N GLY A 5 -9.65 -10.57 -22.70
CA GLY A 5 -10.10 -11.22 -21.47
C GLY A 5 -9.36 -10.73 -20.23
N LEU A 6 -8.05 -10.45 -20.34
CA LEU A 6 -7.27 -9.85 -19.23
C LEU A 6 -7.76 -8.44 -18.90
N LYS A 7 -7.99 -7.61 -19.92
CA LYS A 7 -8.49 -6.25 -19.73
C LYS A 7 -9.88 -6.23 -19.08
N LEU A 8 -10.78 -7.11 -19.53
CA LEU A 8 -12.11 -7.26 -18.93
C LEU A 8 -12.05 -7.78 -17.50
N PHE A 9 -11.15 -8.73 -17.20
CA PHE A 9 -10.99 -9.24 -15.85
C PHE A 9 -10.41 -8.18 -14.90
N ASN A 10 -9.47 -7.34 -15.37
CA ASN A 10 -8.99 -6.19 -14.61
C ASN A 10 -10.13 -5.23 -14.26
N LEU A 11 -11.00 -4.92 -15.24
CA LEU A 11 -12.14 -4.06 -15.03
C LEU A 11 -13.12 -4.65 -14.01
N ALA A 12 -13.45 -5.94 -14.13
CA ALA A 12 -14.34 -6.63 -13.20
C ALA A 12 -13.76 -6.66 -11.76
N ALA A 13 -12.48 -6.98 -11.61
CA ALA A 13 -11.79 -6.98 -10.33
C ALA A 13 -11.73 -5.59 -9.69
N TYR A 14 -11.54 -4.54 -10.49
CA TYR A 14 -11.61 -3.15 -10.03
C TYR A 14 -13.01 -2.75 -9.57
N LEU A 15 -14.05 -3.14 -10.31
CA LEU A 15 -15.43 -2.90 -9.90
C LEU A 15 -15.76 -3.63 -8.60
N TYR A 16 -15.29 -4.87 -8.43
CA TYR A 16 -15.43 -5.58 -7.17
C TYR A 16 -14.72 -4.87 -6.02
N LEU A 17 -13.47 -4.41 -6.21
CA LEU A 17 -12.74 -3.64 -5.21
C LEU A 17 -13.53 -2.39 -4.77
N LEU A 18 -14.07 -1.61 -5.72
CA LEU A 18 -14.91 -0.45 -5.40
C LEU A 18 -16.18 -0.84 -4.64
N ILE A 19 -16.91 -1.84 -5.14
CA ILE A 19 -18.16 -2.27 -4.51
C ILE A 19 -17.89 -2.76 -3.09
N ALA A 20 -16.82 -3.54 -2.92
CA ALA A 20 -16.38 -4.00 -1.62
C ALA A 20 -16.07 -2.85 -0.67
N SER A 21 -15.27 -1.87 -1.11
CA SER A 21 -14.84 -0.76 -0.25
C SER A 21 -15.92 0.27 0.08
N PHE A 22 -16.96 0.44 -0.75
CA PHE A 22 -17.98 1.47 -0.52
C PHE A 22 -19.32 0.92 -0.02
N PHE A 23 -19.64 -0.34 -0.31
CA PHE A 23 -20.98 -0.90 -0.06
C PHE A 23 -20.96 -2.17 0.77
N LEU A 24 -19.86 -2.93 0.76
CA LEU A 24 -19.77 -4.19 1.50
C LEU A 24 -18.82 -4.11 2.69
N SER A 25 -18.05 -3.02 2.82
CA SER A 25 -17.21 -2.79 3.97
C SER A 25 -18.10 -2.74 5.20
N GLY A 26 -17.91 -3.66 6.14
CA GLY A 26 -18.55 -3.57 7.45
C GLY A 26 -18.14 -2.28 8.15
N ASP A 27 -18.78 -1.95 9.28
CA ASP A 27 -18.30 -0.88 10.15
C ASP A 27 -16.92 -1.26 10.71
N LEU A 28 -15.85 -0.99 9.96
CA LEU A 28 -14.44 -1.26 10.28
C LEU A 28 -13.93 -0.43 11.47
N MET A 29 -14.79 0.38 12.08
CA MET A 29 -14.50 1.25 13.22
C MET A 29 -14.99 0.58 14.51
N ASP A 30 -14.66 -0.70 14.71
CA ASP A 30 -14.81 -1.30 16.03
C ASP A 30 -13.84 -0.61 17.00
N ALA A 31 -14.23 -0.49 18.27
CA ALA A 31 -13.50 0.28 19.27
C ALA A 31 -12.04 -0.21 19.46
N SER A 32 -11.77 -1.47 19.11
CA SER A 32 -10.46 -2.12 19.16
C SER A 32 -9.46 -1.50 18.17
N ALA A 33 -9.87 -1.19 16.93
CA ALA A 33 -9.00 -0.66 15.89
C ALA A 33 -8.46 0.73 16.22
N ASN A 34 -9.28 1.58 16.86
CA ASN A 34 -8.90 2.93 17.27
C ASN A 34 -7.88 2.97 18.41
N SER A 35 -7.64 1.84 19.08
CA SER A 35 -6.75 1.75 20.26
C SER A 35 -5.35 1.22 19.93
N VAL A 36 -5.06 0.96 18.66
CA VAL A 36 -3.79 0.40 18.22
C VAL A 36 -2.75 1.50 17.96
N LEU A 37 -1.53 1.31 18.47
CA LEU A 37 -0.45 2.31 18.42
C LEU A 37 0.09 2.63 17.02
N VAL A 38 -0.20 1.80 16.01
CA VAL A 38 0.21 2.03 14.61
C VAL A 38 -0.93 2.60 13.74
N MET A 39 -2.13 2.82 14.30
CA MET A 39 -3.28 3.30 13.54
C MET A 39 -3.04 4.76 13.07
N PRO A 40 -3.16 5.05 11.76
CA PRO A 40 -3.11 6.43 11.26
C PRO A 40 -4.41 7.19 11.55
N ALA A 41 -4.34 8.53 11.49
CA ALA A 41 -5.53 9.37 11.55
C ALA A 41 -6.56 8.99 10.45
N PRO A 42 -7.88 9.12 10.69
CA PRO A 42 -8.92 8.76 9.71
C PRO A 42 -8.76 9.44 8.35
N PHE A 43 -8.23 10.65 8.29
CA PHE A 43 -7.99 11.34 7.01
C PHE A 43 -6.98 10.60 6.11
N ALA A 44 -6.09 9.78 6.66
CA ALA A 44 -5.07 9.06 5.90
C ALA A 44 -5.68 8.13 4.85
N PHE A 45 -6.85 7.55 5.16
CA PHE A 45 -7.58 6.64 4.28
C PHE A 45 -8.10 7.32 3.01
N SER A 46 -8.06 8.66 2.91
CA SER A 46 -8.38 9.38 1.67
C SER A 46 -7.43 9.02 0.52
N ILE A 47 -6.26 8.45 0.81
CA ILE A 47 -5.34 7.93 -0.21
C ILE A 47 -5.97 6.83 -1.08
N TRP A 48 -6.97 6.09 -0.57
CA TRP A 48 -7.71 5.11 -1.36
C TRP A 48 -8.41 5.74 -2.55
N PHE A 49 -8.93 6.96 -2.42
CA PHE A 49 -9.52 7.69 -3.55
C PHE A 49 -8.49 7.93 -4.67
N LEU A 50 -7.25 8.32 -4.29
CA LEU A 50 -6.16 8.48 -5.24
C LEU A 50 -5.78 7.13 -5.89
N ILE A 51 -5.71 6.05 -5.11
CA ILE A 51 -5.44 4.70 -5.63
C ILE A 51 -6.51 4.29 -6.63
N PHE A 52 -7.79 4.40 -6.26
CA PHE A 52 -8.91 4.06 -7.15
C PHE A 52 -8.86 4.87 -8.45
N LEU A 53 -8.63 6.17 -8.37
CA LEU A 53 -8.50 7.02 -9.56
C LEU A 53 -7.33 6.58 -10.47
N LEU A 54 -6.16 6.31 -9.90
CA LEU A 54 -4.98 5.88 -10.67
C LEU A 54 -5.18 4.51 -11.31
N LEU A 55 -5.79 3.56 -10.59
CA LEU A 55 -6.13 2.25 -11.12
C LEU A 55 -7.18 2.35 -12.23
N PHE A 56 -8.21 3.19 -12.06
CA PHE A 56 -9.21 3.46 -13.09
C PHE A 56 -8.56 3.99 -14.37
N ILE A 57 -7.73 5.02 -14.26
CA ILE A 57 -7.02 5.59 -15.42
C ILE A 57 -6.15 4.53 -16.09
N PHE A 58 -5.42 3.71 -15.31
CA PHE A 58 -4.59 2.64 -15.85
C PHE A 58 -5.41 1.58 -16.61
N ILE A 59 -6.54 1.14 -16.03
CA ILE A 59 -7.42 0.12 -16.62
C ILE A 59 -8.10 0.66 -17.88
N ILE A 60 -8.67 1.87 -17.85
CA ILE A 60 -9.33 2.46 -19.03
C ILE A 60 -8.31 2.69 -20.14
N ARG A 61 -7.13 3.24 -19.82
CA ARG A 61 -6.04 3.40 -20.79
C ARG A 61 -5.62 2.07 -21.40
N SER A 62 -5.73 0.96 -20.67
CA SER A 62 -5.41 -0.36 -21.23
C SER A 62 -6.24 -0.72 -22.45
N PHE A 63 -7.48 -0.25 -22.58
CA PHE A 63 -8.33 -0.55 -23.74
C PHE A 63 -7.92 0.22 -25.00
N PHE A 64 -7.30 1.38 -24.85
CA PHE A 64 -6.86 2.27 -25.93
C PHE A 64 -5.32 2.35 -26.05
N GLY A 65 -4.61 1.49 -25.32
CA GLY A 65 -3.15 1.51 -25.23
C GLY A 65 -2.47 1.02 -26.50
N ASP A 66 -1.25 1.50 -26.71
CA ASP A 66 -0.32 1.01 -27.74
C ASP A 66 0.16 -0.41 -27.40
N GLU A 67 0.94 -1.01 -28.32
CA GLU A 67 1.48 -2.35 -28.10
C GLU A 67 2.41 -2.43 -26.89
N GLU A 68 3.14 -1.35 -26.57
CA GLU A 68 3.94 -1.27 -25.33
C GLU A 68 3.05 -1.46 -24.09
N PHE A 69 1.89 -0.79 -24.04
CA PHE A 69 0.93 -0.95 -22.94
C PHE A 69 0.31 -2.35 -22.92
N ASN A 70 0.00 -2.92 -24.10
CA ASN A 70 -0.52 -4.29 -24.19
C ASN A 70 0.48 -5.30 -23.64
N ASP A 71 1.77 -5.13 -23.91
CA ASP A 71 2.83 -5.98 -23.37
C ASP A 71 2.91 -5.87 -21.85
N VAL A 72 2.77 -4.67 -21.27
CA VAL A 72 2.65 -4.50 -19.81
C VAL A 72 1.49 -5.33 -19.26
N ILE A 73 0.31 -5.25 -19.87
CA ILE A 73 -0.89 -5.99 -19.42
C ILE A 73 -0.68 -7.52 -19.56
N ARG A 74 -0.07 -7.99 -20.64
CA ARG A 74 0.27 -9.41 -20.81
C ARG A 74 1.27 -9.87 -19.75
N LYS A 75 2.27 -9.03 -19.45
CA LYS A 75 3.38 -9.31 -18.54
C LYS A 75 2.93 -9.38 -17.08
N ILE A 76 2.09 -8.45 -16.62
CA ILE A 76 1.51 -8.51 -15.26
C ILE A 76 0.43 -9.59 -15.13
N GLY A 77 -0.27 -9.91 -16.22
CA GLY A 77 -1.20 -11.04 -16.31
C GLY A 77 -2.28 -11.01 -15.23
N LEU A 78 -2.54 -12.18 -14.64
CA LEU A 78 -3.58 -12.37 -13.60
C LEU A 78 -3.18 -11.83 -12.23
N TRP A 79 -1.92 -11.48 -12.00
CA TRP A 79 -1.45 -10.99 -10.71
C TRP A 79 -2.13 -9.67 -10.32
N PHE A 80 -2.38 -8.80 -11.30
CA PHE A 80 -3.05 -7.52 -11.06
C PHE A 80 -4.53 -7.67 -10.63
N PRO A 81 -5.41 -8.37 -11.37
CA PRO A 81 -6.80 -8.53 -10.94
C PRO A 81 -6.91 -9.33 -9.63
N ILE A 82 -6.04 -10.32 -9.42
CA ILE A 82 -5.96 -11.05 -8.14
C ILE A 82 -5.65 -10.09 -6.99
N SER A 83 -4.70 -9.16 -7.16
CA SER A 83 -4.37 -8.19 -6.10
C SER A 83 -5.56 -7.33 -5.66
N MET A 84 -6.38 -6.89 -6.63
CA MET A 84 -7.57 -6.08 -6.36
C MET A 84 -8.69 -6.90 -5.71
N ILE A 85 -8.88 -8.15 -6.12
CA ILE A 85 -9.84 -9.05 -5.50
C ILE A 85 -9.45 -9.29 -4.04
N LEU A 86 -8.19 -9.66 -3.77
CA LEU A 86 -7.72 -9.89 -2.40
C LEU A 86 -7.87 -8.64 -1.52
N SER A 87 -7.56 -7.45 -2.06
CA SER A 87 -7.73 -6.18 -1.36
C SER A 87 -9.20 -5.86 -1.08
N GLY A 88 -10.11 -6.14 -2.02
CA GLY A 88 -11.55 -5.97 -1.81
C GLY A 88 -12.09 -6.97 -0.81
N THR A 89 -11.63 -8.22 -0.83
CA THR A 89 -12.06 -9.25 0.12
C THR A 89 -11.65 -8.90 1.55
N THR A 90 -10.49 -8.27 1.75
CA THR A 90 -10.01 -7.82 3.07
C THR A 90 -11.05 -7.02 3.83
N VAL A 91 -11.78 -6.12 3.17
CA VAL A 91 -12.76 -5.24 3.84
C VAL A 91 -14.14 -5.89 4.04
N VAL A 92 -14.36 -7.08 3.46
CA VAL A 92 -15.65 -7.80 3.51
C VAL A 92 -15.62 -8.95 4.52
N VAL A 93 -14.43 -9.45 4.85
CA VAL A 93 -14.25 -10.55 5.82
C VAL A 93 -14.00 -10.00 7.22
N ASP A 94 -14.16 -10.88 8.22
CA ASP A 94 -13.81 -10.56 9.61
C ASP A 94 -12.32 -10.20 9.75
N THR A 95 -11.99 -9.52 10.84
CA THR A 95 -10.67 -8.97 11.14
C THR A 95 -9.54 -10.00 11.03
N THR A 96 -9.69 -11.20 11.60
CA THR A 96 -8.62 -12.21 11.60
C THR A 96 -8.31 -12.73 10.18
N PRO A 97 -9.29 -13.15 9.36
CA PRO A 97 -9.05 -13.45 7.94
C PRO A 97 -8.55 -12.26 7.12
N SER A 98 -8.92 -11.02 7.45
CA SER A 98 -8.55 -9.83 6.65
C SER A 98 -7.03 -9.71 6.48
N LEU A 99 -6.26 -9.97 7.54
CA LEU A 99 -4.80 -9.95 7.53
C LEU A 99 -4.20 -10.89 6.46
N LEU A 100 -4.79 -12.08 6.27
CA LEU A 100 -4.35 -13.02 5.25
C LEU A 100 -4.58 -12.44 3.85
N PHE A 101 -5.77 -11.89 3.59
CA PHE A 101 -6.12 -11.36 2.28
C PHE A 101 -5.29 -10.12 1.91
N ILE A 102 -5.09 -9.20 2.84
CA ILE A 102 -4.26 -7.99 2.58
C ILE A 102 -2.79 -8.36 2.39
N SER A 103 -2.28 -9.35 3.12
CA SER A 103 -0.92 -9.85 2.96
C SER A 103 -0.73 -10.55 1.60
N LEU A 104 -1.69 -11.36 1.15
CA LEU A 104 -1.68 -11.95 -0.19
C LEU A 104 -1.81 -10.86 -1.28
N SER A 105 -2.62 -9.83 -1.05
CA SER A 105 -2.69 -8.67 -1.95
C SER A 105 -1.33 -7.99 -2.06
N LEU A 106 -0.64 -7.75 -0.94
CA LEU A 106 0.71 -7.19 -0.93
C LEU A 106 1.70 -8.05 -1.74
N LEU A 107 1.69 -9.37 -1.54
CA LEU A 107 2.57 -10.30 -2.27
C LEU A 107 2.31 -10.25 -3.78
N THR A 108 1.05 -10.25 -4.19
CA THR A 108 0.68 -10.16 -5.62
C THR A 108 1.06 -8.80 -6.20
N LEU A 109 0.96 -7.71 -5.45
CA LEU A 109 1.44 -6.38 -5.87
C LEU A 109 2.96 -6.32 -6.01
N CYS A 110 3.73 -6.96 -5.12
CA CYS A 110 5.19 -7.05 -5.25
C CYS A 110 5.58 -7.73 -6.57
N ILE A 111 4.84 -8.78 -6.94
CA ILE A 111 5.00 -9.44 -8.24
C ILE A 111 4.69 -8.42 -9.34
N VAL A 112 3.47 -7.88 -9.41
CA VAL A 112 3.05 -6.91 -10.44
C VAL A 112 4.08 -5.79 -10.64
N TYR A 113 4.54 -5.20 -9.53
CA TYR A 113 5.55 -4.15 -9.52
C TYR A 113 6.86 -4.57 -10.19
N THR A 114 7.37 -5.75 -9.84
CA THR A 114 8.61 -6.30 -10.40
C THR A 114 8.49 -6.56 -11.91
N TRP A 115 7.34 -7.06 -12.35
CA TRP A 115 7.06 -7.28 -13.78
C TRP A 115 6.97 -5.95 -14.56
N ILE A 116 6.42 -4.89 -13.96
CA ILE A 116 6.38 -3.55 -14.58
C ILE A 116 7.77 -2.94 -14.69
N VAL A 117 8.55 -2.98 -13.60
CA VAL A 117 9.91 -2.42 -13.56
C VAL A 117 10.82 -3.11 -14.57
N SER A 118 10.77 -4.45 -14.64
CA SER A 118 11.58 -5.24 -15.57
C SER A 118 11.26 -4.98 -17.04
N LEU A 119 9.98 -4.77 -17.40
CA LEU A 119 9.59 -4.54 -18.78
C LEU A 119 9.81 -3.09 -19.25
N THR A 120 9.50 -2.12 -18.38
CA THR A 120 9.41 -0.71 -18.78
C THR A 120 10.64 0.11 -18.45
N GLY A 121 11.66 -0.49 -17.83
CA GLY A 121 12.87 0.23 -17.40
C GLY A 121 12.57 1.33 -16.38
N SER A 122 11.57 1.11 -15.52
CA SER A 122 11.11 2.08 -14.50
C SER A 122 10.43 3.36 -15.02
N LYS A 123 9.84 3.35 -16.23
CA LYS A 123 9.05 4.48 -16.75
C LYS A 123 7.93 4.87 -15.74
N PRO A 124 7.93 6.11 -15.21
CA PRO A 124 7.02 6.52 -14.13
C PRO A 124 5.53 6.28 -14.42
N LYS A 125 5.10 6.50 -15.67
CA LYS A 125 3.69 6.39 -16.08
C LYS A 125 3.05 5.01 -15.84
N TYR A 126 3.82 3.92 -15.94
CA TYR A 126 3.32 2.56 -15.72
C TYR A 126 3.42 2.16 -14.26
N ARG A 127 4.39 2.71 -13.55
CA ARG A 127 4.77 2.34 -12.19
C ARG A 127 3.98 3.10 -11.13
N LEU A 128 3.65 4.36 -11.38
CA LEU A 128 2.93 5.26 -10.47
C LEU A 128 1.72 4.61 -9.77
N PRO A 129 0.70 4.07 -10.48
CA PRO A 129 -0.48 3.47 -9.83
C PRO A 129 -0.09 2.34 -8.86
N PHE A 130 0.82 1.47 -9.28
CA PHE A 130 1.23 0.30 -8.50
C PHE A 130 2.18 0.65 -7.35
N SER A 131 2.97 1.70 -7.48
CA SER A 131 3.87 2.14 -6.41
C SER A 131 3.11 2.74 -5.26
N ILE A 132 2.10 3.57 -5.57
CA ILE A 132 1.23 4.15 -4.55
C ILE A 132 0.38 3.06 -3.90
N TYR A 133 -0.20 2.16 -4.71
CA TYR A 133 -0.99 1.05 -4.20
C TYR A 133 -0.15 0.12 -3.31
N LEU A 134 1.02 -0.32 -3.76
CA LEU A 134 1.93 -1.17 -2.99
C LEU A 134 2.37 -0.49 -1.69
N GLY A 135 2.72 0.80 -1.73
CA GLY A 135 3.13 1.56 -0.56
C GLY A 135 2.03 1.62 0.51
N TRP A 136 0.79 1.88 0.10
CA TRP A 136 -0.33 1.95 1.04
C TRP A 136 -0.69 0.57 1.59
N THR A 137 -0.77 -0.44 0.73
CA THR A 137 -1.00 -1.83 1.15
C THR A 137 0.08 -2.31 2.14
N SER A 138 1.33 -1.86 2.00
CA SER A 138 2.40 -2.18 2.96
C SER A 138 2.09 -1.64 4.36
N ILE A 139 1.58 -0.41 4.46
CA ILE A 139 1.17 0.19 5.73
C ILE A 139 -0.09 -0.50 6.27
N ALA A 140 -1.05 -0.82 5.40
CA ALA A 140 -2.27 -1.54 5.78
C ALA A 140 -1.96 -2.91 6.39
N VAL A 141 -1.02 -3.68 5.81
CA VAL A 141 -0.57 -4.96 6.40
C VAL A 141 0.00 -4.75 7.81
N ILE A 142 0.79 -3.70 8.02
CA ILE A 142 1.31 -3.37 9.35
C ILE A 142 0.15 -3.11 10.30
N VAL A 143 -0.77 -2.21 9.95
CA VAL A 143 -1.92 -1.85 10.80
C VAL A 143 -2.78 -3.08 11.11
N ASP A 144 -3.19 -3.83 10.09
CA ASP A 144 -4.05 -5.01 10.24
C ASP A 144 -3.39 -6.09 11.11
N THR A 145 -2.06 -6.23 11.05
CA THR A 145 -1.34 -7.14 11.95
C THR A 145 -1.61 -6.78 13.41
N PHE A 146 -1.50 -5.51 13.78
CA PHE A 146 -1.74 -5.10 15.16
C PHE A 146 -3.22 -5.10 15.54
N VAL A 147 -4.13 -4.80 14.60
CA VAL A 147 -5.58 -4.92 14.85
C VAL A 147 -5.93 -6.37 15.16
N VAL A 148 -5.45 -7.34 14.38
CA VAL A 148 -5.67 -8.77 14.65
C VAL A 148 -5.06 -9.21 15.98
N LEU A 149 -3.83 -8.78 16.29
CA LEU A 149 -3.21 -9.10 17.58
C LEU A 149 -4.04 -8.56 18.76
N LYS A 150 -4.52 -7.32 18.66
CA LYS A 150 -5.35 -6.67 19.69
C LYS A 150 -6.69 -7.39 19.86
N GLU A 151 -7.38 -7.68 18.76
CA GLU A 151 -8.67 -8.38 18.77
C GLU A 151 -8.57 -9.77 19.41
N ASN A 152 -7.46 -10.47 19.18
CA ASN A 152 -7.20 -11.78 19.78
C ASN A 152 -6.59 -11.71 21.20
N GLY A 153 -6.51 -10.52 21.81
CA GLY A 153 -5.99 -10.33 23.18
C GLY A 153 -4.50 -10.61 23.33
N VAL A 154 -3.72 -10.45 22.26
CA VAL A 154 -2.26 -10.68 22.27
C VAL A 154 -1.54 -9.39 22.64
N ASP A 155 -1.32 -9.18 23.94
CA ASP A 155 -0.66 -7.97 24.45
C ASP A 155 0.88 -8.04 24.38
N GLN A 156 1.43 -9.26 24.25
CA GLN A 156 2.87 -9.50 24.21
C GLN A 156 3.23 -10.59 23.19
N LEU A 157 4.29 -10.34 22.43
CA LEU A 157 4.93 -11.34 21.58
C LEU A 157 6.40 -11.44 21.99
N PHE A 158 6.89 -12.65 22.22
CA PHE A 158 8.29 -12.91 22.62
C PHE A 158 8.76 -12.08 23.84
N GLY A 159 7.86 -11.76 24.78
CA GLY A 159 8.15 -10.95 25.97
C GLY A 159 8.28 -9.44 25.73
N ILE A 160 8.01 -8.97 24.52
CA ILE A 160 7.94 -7.55 24.16
C ILE A 160 6.45 -7.16 24.06
N GLY A 161 6.07 -6.06 24.72
CA GLY A 161 4.69 -5.55 24.69
C GLY A 161 4.33 -4.80 23.40
N GLU A 162 3.06 -4.44 23.25
CA GLU A 162 2.49 -3.74 22.08
C GLU A 162 3.38 -2.58 21.60
N LEU A 163 3.78 -1.67 22.50
CA LEU A 163 4.63 -0.52 22.17
C LEU A 163 5.96 -0.92 21.50
N GLY A 164 6.64 -1.94 22.05
CA GLY A 164 7.91 -2.40 21.49
C GLY A 164 7.74 -2.99 20.10
N TRP A 165 6.70 -3.79 19.88
CA TRP A 165 6.38 -4.32 18.55
C TRP A 165 5.99 -3.24 17.57
N SER A 166 5.18 -2.26 17.99
CA SER A 166 4.76 -1.14 17.14
C SER A 166 5.98 -0.36 16.66
N VAL A 167 6.93 -0.06 17.55
CA VAL A 167 8.19 0.60 17.18
C VAL A 167 8.99 -0.25 16.20
N LEU A 168 9.14 -1.57 16.45
CA LEU A 168 9.86 -2.45 15.54
C LEU A 168 9.22 -2.49 14.14
N ALA A 169 7.90 -2.64 14.06
CA ALA A 169 7.17 -2.69 12.80
C ALA A 169 7.26 -1.37 12.01
N LEU A 170 7.17 -0.22 12.70
CA LEU A 170 7.35 1.10 12.09
C LEU A 170 8.79 1.33 11.63
N CYS A 171 9.78 0.85 12.38
CA CYS A 171 11.17 0.88 11.93
C CYS A 171 11.37 0.04 10.67
N LEU A 172 10.86 -1.20 10.64
CA LEU A 172 10.94 -2.07 9.48
C LEU A 172 10.26 -1.44 8.25
N GLY A 173 9.05 -0.90 8.40
CA GLY A 173 8.35 -0.23 7.30
C GLY A 173 9.11 1.02 6.80
N GLY A 174 9.64 1.84 7.71
CA GLY A 174 10.46 2.99 7.37
C GLY A 174 11.73 2.60 6.59
N PHE A 175 12.43 1.55 7.03
CA PHE A 175 13.60 1.04 6.31
C PHE A 175 13.24 0.44 4.95
N VAL A 176 12.09 -0.24 4.81
CA VAL A 176 11.59 -0.71 3.51
C VAL A 176 11.36 0.47 2.57
N ALA A 177 10.75 1.57 3.04
CA ALA A 177 10.54 2.77 2.23
C ALA A 177 11.85 3.41 1.75
N ILE A 178 12.84 3.50 2.64
CA ILE A 178 14.19 3.97 2.31
C ILE A 178 14.84 3.04 1.26
N ALA A 179 14.81 1.73 1.50
CA ALA A 179 15.36 0.73 0.58
C ALA A 179 14.71 0.83 -0.80
N PHE A 180 13.39 1.02 -0.88
CA PHE A 180 12.66 1.16 -2.13
C PHE A 180 13.15 2.35 -2.98
N GLN A 181 13.43 3.48 -2.32
CA GLN A 181 13.99 4.66 -2.97
C GLN A 181 15.41 4.42 -3.51
N PHE A 182 16.24 3.65 -2.82
CA PHE A 182 17.63 3.40 -3.27
C PHE A 182 17.74 2.29 -4.31
N TYR A 183 17.06 1.16 -4.10
CA TYR A 183 17.14 0.00 -5.00
C TYR A 183 16.30 0.19 -6.27
N HIS A 184 15.08 0.70 -6.14
CA HIS A 184 14.18 0.85 -7.29
C HIS A 184 14.16 2.27 -7.85
N LYS A 185 14.77 3.25 -7.18
CA LYS A 185 14.67 4.68 -7.55
C LYS A 185 13.20 5.13 -7.64
N ASP A 186 12.36 4.59 -6.75
CA ASP A 186 10.94 4.98 -6.60
C ASP A 186 10.82 6.14 -5.66
N TYR A 187 10.26 7.25 -6.11
CA TYR A 187 9.86 8.31 -5.19
C TYR A 187 8.39 8.25 -4.81
N PHE A 188 7.54 7.52 -5.54
CA PHE A 188 6.11 7.42 -5.23
C PHE A 188 5.86 6.51 -4.03
N PHE A 189 6.57 5.38 -3.94
CA PHE A 189 6.46 4.48 -2.79
C PHE A 189 6.81 5.16 -1.45
N PRO A 190 8.00 5.79 -1.27
CA PRO A 190 8.32 6.49 -0.02
C PRO A 190 7.41 7.69 0.25
N LEU A 191 6.86 8.35 -0.77
CA LEU A 191 5.85 9.41 -0.57
C LEU A 191 4.59 8.89 0.15
N VAL A 192 4.19 7.64 -0.10
CA VAL A 192 3.07 7.03 0.64
C VAL A 192 3.44 6.80 2.11
N PHE A 193 4.68 6.43 2.40
CA PHE A 193 5.15 6.33 3.78
C PHE A 193 5.23 7.68 4.47
N VAL A 194 5.62 8.75 3.77
CA VAL A 194 5.52 10.13 4.29
C VAL A 194 4.08 10.47 4.67
N TRP A 195 3.12 10.16 3.79
CA TRP A 195 1.69 10.37 4.06
C TRP A 195 1.18 9.55 5.25
N GLY A 196 1.41 8.23 5.22
CA GLY A 196 0.91 7.32 6.25
C GLY A 196 1.56 7.55 7.61
N TYR A 197 2.89 7.67 7.68
CA TYR A 197 3.58 7.91 8.95
C TYR A 197 3.32 9.32 9.48
N GLY A 198 3.13 10.31 8.58
CA GLY A 198 2.65 11.63 8.97
C GLY A 198 1.28 11.58 9.64
N ALA A 199 0.37 10.73 9.13
CA ALA A 199 -0.94 10.55 9.75
C ALA A 199 -0.89 9.78 11.08
N ILE A 200 0.01 8.80 11.23
CA ILE A 200 0.25 8.12 12.52
C ILE A 200 0.80 9.13 13.53
N PHE A 201 1.80 9.93 13.13
CA PHE A 201 2.36 11.00 13.96
C PHE A 201 1.30 12.01 14.44
N ALA A 202 0.34 12.35 13.57
CA ALA A 202 -0.73 13.30 13.87
C ALA A 202 -1.81 12.72 14.79
N TYR A 203 -2.00 11.40 14.78
CA TYR A 203 -3.08 10.73 15.52
C TYR A 203 -2.64 10.23 16.90
N GLN A 204 -1.44 9.69 16.99
CA GLN A 204 -0.97 9.00 18.18
C GLN A 204 -0.49 9.99 19.24
N SER A 205 -0.81 9.74 20.52
CA SER A 205 -0.36 10.53 21.66
C SER A 205 0.96 10.02 22.26
N ASP A 206 1.30 8.75 22.02
CA ASP A 206 2.52 8.12 22.52
C ASP A 206 3.77 8.81 21.95
N SER A 207 4.64 9.29 22.86
CA SER A 207 5.82 10.06 22.49
C SER A 207 6.83 9.29 21.64
N LEU A 208 6.98 7.98 21.86
CA LEU A 208 7.95 7.15 21.16
C LEU A 208 7.45 6.83 19.75
N ILE A 209 6.16 6.51 19.59
CA ILE A 209 5.54 6.31 18.28
C ILE A 209 5.65 7.58 17.44
N ARG A 210 5.33 8.75 18.02
CA ARG A 210 5.47 10.05 17.33
C ARG A 210 6.93 10.33 16.96
N PHE A 211 7.87 10.08 17.86
CA PHE A 211 9.28 10.28 17.58
C PHE A 211 9.76 9.43 16.39
N VAL A 212 9.45 8.13 16.41
CA VAL A 212 9.85 7.19 15.34
C VAL A 212 9.24 7.57 14.00
N THR A 213 7.92 7.77 13.95
CA THR A 213 7.22 8.13 12.71
C THR A 213 7.66 9.47 12.17
N GLY A 214 7.79 10.50 13.03
CA GLY A 214 8.29 11.81 12.67
C GLY A 214 9.73 11.78 12.15
N ALA A 215 10.62 11.00 12.77
CA ALA A 215 11.99 10.83 12.30
C ALA A 215 12.05 10.23 10.89
N PHE A 216 11.29 9.15 10.64
CA PHE A 216 11.23 8.56 9.30
C PHE A 216 10.62 9.50 8.26
N VAL A 217 9.58 10.27 8.60
CA VAL A 217 9.01 11.30 7.72
C VAL A 217 10.08 12.31 7.32
N LEU A 218 10.84 12.85 8.28
CA LEU A 218 11.91 13.82 8.00
C LEU A 218 13.03 13.22 7.15
N ILE A 219 13.46 11.99 7.45
CA ILE A 219 14.49 11.28 6.68
C ILE A 219 14.02 11.06 5.24
N LEU A 220 12.79 10.59 5.04
CA LEU A 220 12.24 10.35 3.70
C LEU A 220 12.10 11.65 2.91
N LEU A 221 11.61 12.73 3.53
CA LEU A 221 11.55 14.05 2.90
C LEU A 221 12.95 14.58 2.51
N PHE A 222 13.94 14.39 3.36
CA PHE A 222 15.33 14.74 3.06
C PHE A 222 15.87 13.94 1.86
N ILE A 223 15.67 12.62 1.82
CA ILE A 223 16.10 11.78 0.69
C ILE A 223 15.40 12.20 -0.60
N LEU A 224 14.08 12.46 -0.54
CA LEU A 224 13.28 12.86 -1.70
C LEU A 224 13.69 14.23 -2.25
N SER A 225 13.91 15.22 -1.37
CA SER A 225 14.36 16.55 -1.77
C SER A 225 15.77 16.53 -2.37
N PHE A 226 16.69 15.78 -1.77
CA PHE A 226 18.04 15.62 -2.31
C PHE A 226 18.03 14.94 -3.69
N HIS A 227 17.21 13.91 -3.88
CA HIS A 227 17.05 13.27 -5.18
C HIS A 227 16.50 14.23 -6.24
N PHE A 228 15.53 15.08 -5.88
CA PHE A 228 14.93 16.05 -6.78
C PHE A 228 15.94 17.13 -7.20
N LEU A 229 16.72 17.67 -6.26
CA LEU A 229 17.76 18.66 -6.55
C LEU A 229 18.82 18.11 -7.51
N ARG A 230 19.34 16.91 -7.24
CA ARG A 230 20.37 16.29 -8.10
C ARG A 230 19.90 15.97 -9.52
N ARG A 231 18.59 15.79 -9.74
CA ARG A 231 18.02 15.62 -11.09
C ARG A 231 17.93 16.93 -11.89
N ARG A 232 17.95 18.09 -11.23
CA ARG A 232 17.89 19.41 -11.90
C ARG A 232 19.25 19.88 -12.41
N ASP A 233 20.32 19.34 -11.85
CA ASP A 233 21.70 19.70 -12.18
C ASP A 233 22.32 18.80 -13.28
N LEU A 234 21.53 17.90 -13.88
CA LEU A 234 21.91 16.98 -14.97
C LEU A 234 21.03 17.23 -16.20
#